data_AF-A0A7W0YWN6-F1
#
_entry.id   AF-A0A7W0YWN6-F1
#
_cell.length_a   1.000
_cell.length_b   1.000
_cell.length_c   1.000
_cell.angle_alpha   90.00
_cell.angle_beta   90.00
_cell.angle_gamma   90.00
#
_symmetry.space_group_name_H-M   'P 1'
#
loop_
_entity.id
_entity.type
_entity.pdbx_description
1 polymer ?
#
loop_
_entity_poly.entity_id
_entity_poly.type
_entity_poly.pdbx_seq_one_letter_code
_entity_poly.pdbx_strand_id
1 'polypeptide(L)'
;LTGETEGWYEEFAGIDTLVKAFGRPHVHDGTYSSFRARRFGAPADDIAPERFVVFSSNHDQVGNRAFGDRPAAATRPLAALLTCLAPFTPMLFQGDEYGERAPFQFFSDHIDSDIATATRQGRRHEFAAFESFGHELPDPQDPQTFERSKLTRVGEPAGMRELYAAALALRAELAGEEAHAHADGRALTVRRGPYRILANFSGEPWPLDGEPVPTAGEVRDGALAPLAGAVVR
;
A
#
# COMPACT_ATOMS: atom_id res chain seq x y z
N LEU A 1 -7.23 -2.32 3.75
CA LEU A 1 -7.40 -1.51 2.53
C LEU A 1 -8.00 -2.33 1.38
N THR A 2 -7.35 -3.41 0.95
CA THR A 2 -7.83 -4.28 -0.15
C THR A 2 -8.87 -5.32 0.29
N GLY A 3 -8.89 -5.66 1.59
CA GLY A 3 -9.76 -6.72 2.13
C GLY A 3 -9.16 -8.13 2.00
N GLU A 4 -7.98 -8.25 1.40
CA GLU A 4 -7.25 -9.51 1.29
C GLU A 4 -6.79 -10.00 2.67
N THR A 5 -6.93 -11.30 2.92
CA THR A 5 -6.58 -11.96 4.19
C THR A 5 -5.79 -13.25 3.99
N GLU A 6 -5.30 -13.51 2.77
CA GLU A 6 -4.53 -14.71 2.45
C GLU A 6 -3.09 -14.63 2.98
N GLY A 7 -2.50 -15.78 3.32
CA GLY A 7 -1.11 -15.86 3.77
C GLY A 7 -0.85 -15.01 5.02
N TRP A 8 0.20 -14.20 5.01
CA TRP A 8 0.52 -13.33 6.15
C TRP A 8 -0.43 -12.15 6.33
N TYR A 9 -1.31 -11.83 5.37
CA TYR A 9 -2.23 -10.69 5.48
C TYR A 9 -3.30 -10.88 6.56
N GLU A 10 -3.65 -12.12 6.91
CA GLU A 10 -4.62 -12.45 7.96
C GLU A 10 -4.29 -11.75 9.29
N GLU A 11 -3.00 -11.71 9.65
CA GLU A 11 -2.49 -11.13 10.91
C GLU A 11 -2.68 -9.59 10.97
N PHE A 12 -3.00 -8.96 9.84
CA PHE A 12 -3.09 -7.50 9.68
C PHE A 12 -4.48 -7.01 9.24
N ALA A 13 -5.51 -7.86 9.31
CA ALA A 13 -6.85 -7.53 8.80
C ALA A 13 -7.57 -6.42 9.60
N GLY A 14 -7.25 -6.27 10.90
CA GLY A 14 -7.92 -5.34 11.81
C GLY A 14 -7.36 -3.90 11.75
N ILE A 15 -8.25 -2.90 11.93
CA ILE A 15 -7.86 -1.48 11.95
C ILE A 15 -6.86 -1.15 13.06
N ASP A 16 -6.90 -1.87 14.18
CA ASP A 16 -5.98 -1.70 15.31
C ASP A 16 -4.53 -1.94 14.92
N THR A 17 -4.29 -2.79 13.91
CA THR A 17 -2.93 -3.00 13.39
C THR A 17 -2.41 -1.75 12.69
N LEU A 18 -3.26 -1.02 11.98
CA LEU A 18 -2.91 0.26 11.36
C LEU A 18 -2.74 1.36 12.41
N VAL A 19 -3.61 1.41 13.43
CA VAL A 19 -3.46 2.30 14.57
C VAL A 19 -2.09 2.10 15.22
N LYS A 20 -1.72 0.84 15.50
CA LYS A 20 -0.40 0.49 16.03
C LYS A 20 0.71 0.89 15.08
N ALA A 21 0.58 0.58 13.79
CA ALA A 21 1.62 0.83 12.78
C ALA A 21 1.94 2.33 12.62
N PHE A 22 0.99 3.23 12.87
CA PHE A 22 1.26 4.68 12.83
C PHE A 22 2.07 5.19 14.02
N GLY A 23 1.92 4.57 15.19
CA GLY A 23 2.65 4.94 16.41
C GLY A 23 3.93 4.12 16.62
N ARG A 24 4.02 2.92 16.04
CA ARG A 24 5.14 1.99 16.18
C ARG A 24 5.53 1.40 14.82
N PRO A 25 6.83 1.33 14.49
CA PRO A 25 7.30 0.93 13.16
C PRO A 25 6.97 -0.52 12.79
N HIS A 26 6.76 -1.40 13.77
CA HIS A 26 6.42 -2.80 13.56
C HIS A 26 5.15 -3.18 14.32
N VAL A 27 4.19 -3.82 13.64
CA VAL A 27 3.01 -4.39 14.29
C VAL A 27 3.40 -5.60 15.15
N HIS A 28 4.31 -6.45 14.67
CA HIS A 28 4.94 -7.50 15.48
C HIS A 28 6.22 -6.96 16.12
N ASP A 29 6.15 -6.69 17.42
CA ASP A 29 7.22 -6.14 18.27
C ASP A 29 7.60 -7.11 19.41
N GLY A 30 7.62 -8.42 19.14
CA GLY A 30 7.81 -9.49 20.13
C GLY A 30 6.53 -10.29 20.43
N THR A 31 5.45 -10.00 19.71
CA THR A 31 4.17 -10.74 19.78
C THR A 31 4.25 -12.07 19.01
N TYR A 32 3.30 -12.96 19.28
CA TYR A 32 3.19 -14.23 18.54
C TYR A 32 2.62 -13.98 17.14
N SER A 33 3.28 -14.53 16.12
CA SER A 33 2.77 -14.61 14.75
C SER A 33 2.24 -16.03 14.52
N SER A 34 0.95 -16.15 14.20
CA SER A 34 0.31 -17.40 13.78
C SER A 34 0.88 -17.89 12.45
N PHE A 35 1.16 -16.98 11.51
CA PHE A 35 1.73 -17.33 10.21
C PHE A 35 3.14 -17.94 10.34
N ARG A 36 3.97 -17.39 11.24
CA ARG A 36 5.35 -17.87 11.48
C ARG A 36 5.44 -18.95 12.56
N ALA A 37 4.34 -19.24 13.25
CA ALA A 37 4.27 -20.13 14.41
C ALA A 37 5.33 -19.85 15.50
N ARG A 38 5.65 -18.58 15.75
CA ARG A 38 6.66 -18.16 16.75
C ARG A 38 6.46 -16.72 17.21
N ARG A 39 7.12 -16.36 18.33
CA ARG A 39 7.31 -14.95 18.70
C ARG A 39 8.23 -14.27 17.67
N PHE A 40 7.81 -13.11 17.19
CA PHE A 40 8.48 -12.43 16.09
C PHE A 40 8.59 -10.92 16.34
N GLY A 41 9.68 -10.34 15.83
CA GLY A 41 10.00 -8.93 16.00
C GLY A 41 10.53 -8.59 17.40
N ALA A 42 10.79 -7.30 17.59
CA ALA A 42 11.20 -6.70 18.84
C ALA A 42 10.69 -5.25 18.89
N PRO A 43 10.53 -4.66 20.08
CA PRO A 43 10.28 -3.23 20.21
C PRO A 43 11.40 -2.42 19.55
N ALA A 44 11.05 -1.27 19.00
CA ALA A 44 12.00 -0.34 18.40
C ALA A 44 11.63 1.12 18.75
N ASP A 45 11.09 1.31 19.96
CA ASP A 45 10.64 2.62 20.46
C ASP A 45 11.82 3.59 20.68
N ASP A 46 13.06 3.08 20.71
CA ASP A 46 14.32 3.81 20.85
C ASP A 46 14.93 4.27 19.51
N ILE A 47 14.31 3.92 18.39
CA ILE A 47 14.80 4.26 17.05
C ILE A 47 13.93 5.37 16.44
N ALA A 48 14.59 6.40 15.91
CA ALA A 48 13.91 7.51 15.25
C ALA A 48 13.00 7.03 14.09
N PRO A 49 11.76 7.52 13.97
CA PRO A 49 10.80 7.08 12.95
C PRO A 49 11.34 7.14 11.51
N GLU A 50 12.17 8.12 11.18
CA GLU A 50 12.73 8.33 9.83
C GLU A 50 13.69 7.18 9.41
N ARG A 51 14.10 6.33 10.36
CA ARG A 51 14.95 5.15 10.10
C ARG A 51 14.15 3.97 9.54
N PHE A 52 12.83 4.05 9.56
CA PHE A 52 11.95 3.02 9.02
C PHE A 52 11.42 3.44 7.66
N VAL A 53 11.40 2.51 6.71
CA VAL A 53 10.86 2.74 5.37
C VAL A 53 9.46 2.15 5.29
N VAL A 54 8.50 2.95 4.85
CA VAL A 54 7.11 2.53 4.62
C VAL A 54 6.72 2.70 3.17
N PHE A 55 5.82 1.84 2.71
CA PHE A 55 5.33 1.83 1.33
C PHE A 55 3.95 1.18 1.29
N SER A 56 3.15 1.58 0.30
CA SER A 56 1.91 0.87 -0.06
C SER A 56 2.11 -0.09 -1.23
N SER A 57 3.13 0.16 -2.06
CA SER A 57 3.57 -0.75 -3.13
C SER A 57 5.10 -0.77 -3.20
N ASN A 58 5.66 -1.89 -3.62
CA ASN A 58 7.03 -2.01 -4.08
C ASN A 58 7.11 -3.14 -5.13
N HIS A 59 8.30 -3.44 -5.63
CA HIS A 59 8.47 -4.48 -6.65
C HIS A 59 8.03 -5.87 -6.16
N ASP A 60 8.19 -6.20 -4.87
CA ASP A 60 7.74 -7.47 -4.28
C ASP A 60 6.22 -7.51 -4.11
N GLN A 61 5.63 -6.47 -3.50
CA GLN A 61 4.18 -6.45 -3.20
C GLN A 61 3.32 -6.44 -4.47
N VAL A 62 3.88 -5.94 -5.58
CA VAL A 62 3.25 -6.00 -6.90
C VAL A 62 3.70 -7.26 -7.64
N GLY A 63 5.02 -7.45 -7.82
CA GLY A 63 5.59 -8.48 -8.69
C GLY A 63 5.54 -9.91 -8.16
N ASN A 64 5.38 -10.12 -6.85
CA ASN A 64 5.16 -11.46 -6.29
C ASN A 64 3.69 -11.88 -6.37
N ARG A 65 2.80 -11.06 -6.94
CA ARG A 65 1.44 -11.48 -7.29
C ARG A 65 1.48 -12.26 -8.61
N ALA A 66 0.56 -13.20 -8.77
CA ALA A 66 0.50 -14.09 -9.94
C ALA A 66 0.60 -13.32 -11.28
N PHE A 67 -0.10 -12.18 -11.38
CA PHE A 67 -0.15 -11.37 -12.60
C PHE A 67 0.60 -10.04 -12.51
N GLY A 68 1.30 -9.78 -11.39
CA GLY A 68 1.98 -8.50 -11.17
C GLY A 68 1.01 -7.32 -11.04
N ASP A 69 -0.23 -7.54 -10.61
CA ASP A 69 -1.25 -6.50 -10.55
C ASP A 69 -0.96 -5.48 -9.44
N ARG A 70 -1.12 -4.19 -9.78
CA ARG A 70 -1.07 -3.12 -8.79
C ARG A 70 -2.35 -3.10 -7.95
N PRO A 71 -2.33 -2.52 -6.73
CA PRO A 71 -3.53 -2.37 -5.91
C PRO A 71 -4.72 -1.81 -6.68
N ALA A 72 -5.94 -2.19 -6.30
CA ALA A 72 -7.16 -1.74 -6.96
C ALA A 72 -7.22 -0.20 -7.05
N ALA A 73 -7.67 0.34 -8.18
CA ALA A 73 -7.65 1.80 -8.42
C ALA A 73 -8.33 2.61 -7.31
N ALA A 74 -9.45 2.11 -6.77
CA ALA A 74 -10.20 2.75 -5.70
C ALA A 74 -9.42 2.89 -4.38
N THR A 75 -8.43 2.02 -4.12
CA THR A 75 -7.67 2.05 -2.86
C THR A 75 -6.46 2.97 -2.91
N ARG A 76 -5.96 3.31 -4.10
CA ARG A 76 -4.67 3.97 -4.30
C ARG A 76 -4.60 5.39 -3.72
N PRO A 77 -5.64 6.25 -3.84
CA PRO A 77 -5.57 7.59 -3.26
C PRO A 77 -5.38 7.55 -1.75
N LEU A 78 -6.15 6.72 -1.04
CA LEU A 78 -6.03 6.59 0.41
C LEU A 78 -4.67 6.00 0.83
N ALA A 79 -4.18 5.02 0.07
CA ALA A 79 -2.85 4.46 0.29
C ALA A 79 -1.75 5.53 0.14
N ALA A 80 -1.84 6.37 -0.90
CA ALA A 80 -0.91 7.47 -1.16
C ALA A 80 -0.90 8.47 0.01
N LEU A 81 -2.08 8.91 0.46
CA LEU A 81 -2.21 9.86 1.56
C LEU A 81 -1.57 9.33 2.85
N LEU A 82 -1.91 8.10 3.24
CA LEU A 82 -1.41 7.50 4.48
C LEU A 82 0.10 7.21 4.42
N THR A 83 0.60 6.73 3.26
CA THR A 83 2.03 6.44 3.08
C THR A 83 2.85 7.73 3.14
N CYS A 84 2.43 8.77 2.40
CA CYS A 84 3.16 10.03 2.33
C CYS A 84 3.17 10.78 3.68
N LEU A 85 2.08 10.70 4.46
CA LEU A 85 1.94 11.47 5.71
C LEU A 85 2.31 10.68 6.97
N ALA A 86 2.65 9.40 6.85
CA ALA A 86 3.20 8.61 7.95
C ALA A 86 4.48 9.25 8.54
N PRO A 87 4.78 9.05 9.84
CA PRO A 87 5.97 9.63 10.46
C PRO A 87 7.29 9.02 9.93
N PHE A 88 7.23 7.84 9.31
CA PHE A 88 8.37 7.10 8.77
C PHE A 88 8.81 7.63 7.40
N THR A 89 9.91 7.10 6.85
CA THR A 89 10.40 7.45 5.50
C THR A 89 9.59 6.76 4.40
N PRO A 90 8.83 7.49 3.56
CA PRO A 90 8.03 6.88 2.51
C PRO A 90 8.90 6.48 1.32
N MET A 91 8.63 5.30 0.78
CA MET A 91 9.12 4.84 -0.51
C MET A 91 7.94 4.70 -1.47
N LEU A 92 8.11 5.24 -2.68
CA LEU A 92 7.11 5.13 -3.75
C LEU A 92 7.58 4.11 -4.79
N PHE A 93 6.64 3.32 -5.31
CA PHE A 93 6.91 2.47 -6.46
C PHE A 93 6.62 3.23 -7.75
N GLN A 94 7.49 3.09 -8.75
CA GLN A 94 7.38 3.83 -9.99
C GLN A 94 5.98 3.71 -10.61
N GLY A 95 5.36 4.84 -10.91
CA GLY A 95 4.01 4.89 -11.48
C GLY A 95 2.88 5.07 -10.47
N ASP A 96 3.11 4.85 -9.17
CA ASP A 96 2.08 5.07 -8.16
C ASP A 96 1.65 6.55 -8.12
N GLU A 97 2.59 7.47 -8.39
CA GLU A 97 2.39 8.92 -8.33
C GLU A 97 1.38 9.46 -9.35
N TYR A 98 1.06 8.68 -10.38
CA TYR A 98 0.05 9.01 -11.39
C TYR A 98 -0.98 7.90 -11.61
N GLY A 99 -0.96 6.87 -10.77
CA GLY A 99 -1.91 5.77 -10.82
C GLY A 99 -1.70 4.83 -12.02
N GLU A 100 -0.45 4.49 -12.36
CA GLU A 100 -0.09 3.53 -13.40
C GLU A 100 -0.96 2.27 -13.35
N ARG A 101 -1.36 1.79 -14.52
CA ARG A 101 -2.23 0.62 -14.67
C ARG A 101 -1.49 -0.59 -15.21
N ALA A 102 -0.33 -0.39 -15.85
CA ALA A 102 0.55 -1.46 -16.24
C ALA A 102 0.95 -2.30 -15.02
N PRO A 103 0.91 -3.63 -15.13
CA PRO A 103 1.41 -4.51 -14.08
C PRO A 103 2.93 -4.32 -13.90
N PHE A 104 3.48 -4.89 -12.86
CA PHE A 104 4.91 -5.15 -12.76
C PHE A 104 5.10 -6.64 -12.57
N GLN A 105 5.32 -7.35 -13.66
CA GLN A 105 5.39 -8.81 -13.68
C GLN A 105 6.80 -9.29 -13.33
N PHE A 106 6.92 -10.53 -12.85
CA PHE A 106 8.23 -11.17 -12.73
C PHE A 106 8.71 -11.58 -14.13
N PHE A 107 9.80 -10.97 -14.62
CA PHE A 107 10.44 -11.27 -15.90
C PHE A 107 11.94 -11.56 -15.71
N SER A 108 12.51 -12.29 -16.66
CA SER A 108 13.87 -12.80 -16.66
C SER A 108 14.35 -13.04 -18.10
N ASP A 109 15.66 -13.05 -18.32
CA ASP A 109 16.28 -13.32 -19.62
C ASP A 109 17.45 -14.29 -19.39
N HIS A 110 17.14 -15.56 -19.16
CA HIS A 110 18.16 -16.56 -18.81
C HIS A 110 18.67 -17.19 -20.10
N ILE A 111 19.97 -17.06 -20.34
CA ILE A 111 20.62 -17.65 -21.52
C ILE A 111 20.64 -19.19 -21.43
N ASP A 112 20.80 -19.72 -20.21
CA ASP A 112 20.79 -21.16 -19.93
C ASP A 112 19.35 -21.69 -19.92
N SER A 113 19.06 -22.66 -20.79
CA SER A 113 17.74 -23.26 -20.96
C SER A 113 17.25 -24.03 -19.73
N ASP A 114 18.16 -24.62 -18.96
CA ASP A 114 17.81 -25.39 -17.76
C ASP A 114 17.40 -24.42 -16.65
N ILE A 115 18.11 -23.29 -16.51
CA ILE A 115 17.72 -22.22 -15.59
C ILE A 115 16.40 -21.58 -16.04
N ALA A 116 16.24 -21.30 -17.33
CA ALA A 116 14.99 -20.75 -17.88
C ALA A 116 13.79 -21.67 -17.61
N THR A 117 13.98 -22.99 -17.77
CA THR A 117 12.95 -23.99 -17.48
C THR A 117 12.65 -24.07 -15.99
N ALA A 118 13.69 -24.11 -15.14
CA ALA A 118 13.55 -24.15 -13.69
C ALA A 118 12.81 -22.92 -13.15
N THR A 119 13.13 -21.71 -13.65
CA THR A 119 12.44 -20.47 -13.28
C THR A 119 10.95 -20.51 -13.64
N ARG A 120 10.60 -20.97 -14.85
CA ARG A 120 9.19 -21.14 -15.27
C ARG A 120 8.45 -22.12 -14.36
N GLN A 121 9.04 -23.28 -14.09
CA GLN A 121 8.44 -24.31 -13.25
C GLN A 121 8.28 -23.84 -11.80
N GLY A 122 9.31 -23.18 -11.25
CA GLY A 122 9.26 -22.60 -9.91
C GLY A 122 8.09 -21.64 -9.75
N ARG A 123 7.92 -20.72 -10.73
CA ARG A 123 6.81 -19.77 -10.71
C ARG A 123 5.44 -20.46 -10.86
N ARG A 124 5.31 -21.46 -11.74
CA ARG A 124 4.06 -22.24 -11.87
C ARG A 124 3.72 -22.98 -10.58
N HIS A 125 4.69 -23.59 -9.91
CA HIS A 125 4.45 -24.29 -8.65
C HIS A 125 4.01 -23.34 -7.53
N GLU A 126 4.58 -22.13 -7.46
CA GLU A 126 4.22 -21.11 -6.47
C GLU A 126 2.73 -20.70 -6.58
N PHE A 127 2.19 -20.65 -7.81
CA PHE A 127 0.80 -20.23 -8.06
C PHE A 127 -0.08 -21.36 -8.63
N ALA A 128 0.29 -22.63 -8.44
CA ALA A 128 -0.46 -23.77 -8.96
C ALA A 128 -1.91 -23.81 -8.43
N ALA A 129 -2.14 -23.28 -7.22
CA ALA A 129 -3.49 -23.12 -6.65
C ALA A 129 -4.32 -22.03 -7.35
N PHE A 130 -3.70 -21.12 -8.12
CA PHE A 130 -4.36 -20.07 -8.88
C PHE A 130 -4.60 -20.44 -10.35
N GLU A 131 -3.82 -21.36 -10.93
CA GLU A 131 -4.04 -21.85 -12.31
C GLU A 131 -5.42 -22.53 -12.49
N SER A 132 -6.01 -23.06 -11.41
CA SER A 132 -7.37 -23.60 -11.43
C SER A 132 -8.47 -22.58 -11.78
N PHE A 133 -8.15 -21.28 -11.83
CA PHE A 133 -9.07 -20.22 -12.24
C PHE A 133 -9.02 -19.86 -13.73
N GLY A 134 -8.29 -20.62 -14.56
CA GLY A 134 -8.44 -20.60 -16.03
C GLY A 134 -7.63 -19.53 -16.79
N HIS A 135 -6.65 -18.89 -16.14
CA HIS A 135 -5.72 -17.96 -16.77
C HIS A 135 -4.30 -18.51 -16.73
N GLU A 136 -3.61 -18.51 -17.88
CA GLU A 136 -2.20 -18.90 -17.96
C GLU A 136 -1.31 -17.85 -17.28
N LEU A 137 -0.42 -18.28 -16.39
CA LEU A 137 0.53 -17.40 -15.74
C LEU A 137 1.51 -16.80 -16.77
N PRO A 138 1.87 -15.51 -16.64
CA PRO A 138 2.87 -14.90 -17.51
C PRO A 138 4.20 -15.67 -17.47
N ASP A 139 4.70 -16.10 -18.63
CA ASP A 139 6.02 -16.73 -18.73
C ASP A 139 7.09 -15.69 -18.39
N PRO A 140 7.91 -15.88 -17.34
CA PRO A 140 8.98 -14.95 -16.99
C PRO A 140 10.02 -14.75 -18.10
N GLN A 141 10.16 -15.68 -19.04
CA GLN A 141 11.12 -15.62 -20.15
C GLN A 141 10.51 -15.12 -21.45
N ASP A 142 9.19 -14.89 -21.52
CA ASP A 142 8.57 -14.24 -22.67
C ASP A 142 8.90 -12.74 -22.63
N PRO A 143 9.55 -12.18 -23.68
CA PRO A 143 9.83 -10.75 -23.76
C PRO A 143 8.59 -9.86 -23.54
N GLN A 144 7.38 -10.36 -23.87
CA GLN A 144 6.15 -9.62 -23.63
C GLN A 144 5.84 -9.42 -22.14
N THR A 145 6.35 -10.26 -21.24
CA THR A 145 6.23 -10.08 -19.79
C THR A 145 7.00 -8.85 -19.31
N PHE A 146 8.18 -8.60 -19.89
CA PHE A 146 8.91 -7.36 -19.69
C PHE A 146 8.21 -6.17 -20.35
N GLU A 147 7.78 -6.29 -21.61
CA GLU A 147 7.13 -5.19 -22.34
C GLU A 147 5.85 -4.71 -21.65
N ARG A 148 5.00 -5.64 -21.15
CA ARG A 148 3.80 -5.29 -20.37
C ARG A 148 4.10 -4.59 -19.04
N SER A 149 5.32 -4.73 -18.53
CA SER A 149 5.76 -4.13 -17.26
C SER A 149 6.35 -2.72 -17.41
N LYS A 150 6.45 -2.21 -18.65
CA LYS A 150 6.89 -0.84 -18.91
C LYS A 150 5.82 0.16 -18.49
N LEU A 151 6.27 1.30 -17.96
CA LEU A 151 5.41 2.43 -17.63
C LEU A 151 4.76 2.97 -18.90
N THR A 152 3.45 3.18 -18.86
CA THR A 152 2.65 3.59 -20.02
C THR A 152 2.14 5.00 -19.90
N ARG A 153 1.84 5.47 -18.67
CA ARG A 153 1.09 6.71 -18.42
C ARG A 153 -0.29 6.76 -19.12
N VAL A 154 -0.83 5.63 -19.54
CA VAL A 154 -2.12 5.58 -20.23
C VAL A 154 -3.25 5.47 -19.21
N GLY A 155 -4.20 6.39 -19.28
CA GLY A 155 -5.37 6.41 -18.39
C GLY A 155 -5.01 6.78 -16.95
N GLU A 156 -4.09 7.74 -16.76
CA GLU A 156 -3.81 8.35 -15.45
C GLU A 156 -5.11 8.88 -14.84
N PRO A 157 -5.53 8.41 -13.65
CA PRO A 157 -6.68 8.96 -12.96
C PRO A 157 -6.45 10.45 -12.66
N ALA A 158 -7.46 11.28 -12.93
CA ALA A 158 -7.41 12.69 -12.60
C ALA A 158 -7.17 12.89 -11.09
N GLY A 159 -6.33 13.85 -10.72
CA GLY A 159 -6.08 14.22 -9.33
C GLY A 159 -5.00 13.41 -8.61
N MET A 160 -4.49 12.32 -9.20
CA MET A 160 -3.52 11.46 -8.50
C MET A 160 -2.16 12.16 -8.30
N ARG A 161 -1.66 12.84 -9.34
CA ARG A 161 -0.39 13.60 -9.26
C ARG A 161 -0.53 14.77 -8.29
N GLU A 162 -1.67 15.45 -8.33
CA GLU A 162 -2.00 16.57 -7.46
C GLU A 162 -2.06 16.12 -5.99
N LEU A 163 -2.69 14.97 -5.71
CA LEU A 163 -2.71 14.37 -4.38
C LEU A 163 -1.30 14.07 -3.88
N TYR A 164 -0.46 13.42 -4.68
CA TYR A 164 0.92 13.14 -4.28
C TYR A 164 1.72 14.41 -4.03
N ALA A 165 1.62 15.40 -4.93
CA ALA A 165 2.29 16.68 -4.77
C ALA A 165 1.84 17.40 -3.49
N ALA A 166 0.55 17.46 -3.22
CA ALA A 166 -0.01 18.09 -2.02
C ALA A 166 0.40 17.33 -0.74
N ALA A 167 0.34 16.00 -0.74
CA ALA A 167 0.73 15.19 0.42
C ALA A 167 2.24 15.31 0.71
N LEU A 168 3.09 15.35 -0.32
CA LEU A 168 4.54 15.54 -0.16
C LEU A 168 4.91 16.96 0.28
N ALA A 169 4.21 17.98 -0.23
CA ALA A 169 4.37 19.35 0.24
C ALA A 169 4.00 19.47 1.72
N LEU A 170 2.84 18.93 2.11
CA LEU A 170 2.39 18.91 3.49
C LEU A 170 3.34 18.10 4.40
N ARG A 171 3.88 16.98 3.90
CA ARG A 171 4.87 16.18 4.63
C ARG A 171 6.06 17.01 5.07
N ALA A 172 6.52 17.96 4.25
CA ALA A 172 7.66 18.82 4.59
C ALA A 172 7.37 19.71 5.81
N GLU A 173 6.11 20.10 6.03
CA GLU A 173 5.67 20.86 7.20
C GLU A 173 5.56 20.01 8.48
N LEU A 174 5.51 18.68 8.34
CA LEU A 174 5.31 17.73 9.44
C LEU A 174 6.63 17.10 9.93
N ALA A 175 7.79 17.57 9.46
CA ALA A 175 9.08 16.98 9.83
C ALA A 175 9.30 17.04 11.35
N GLY A 176 9.60 15.90 11.98
CA GLY A 176 9.79 15.77 13.43
C GLY A 176 8.50 15.71 14.26
N GLU A 177 7.32 15.85 13.66
CA GLU A 177 6.05 15.75 14.37
C GLU A 177 5.66 14.28 14.63
N GLU A 178 5.34 13.97 15.89
CA GLU A 178 4.80 12.68 16.32
C GLU A 178 3.42 12.42 15.73
N ALA A 179 3.10 11.14 15.50
CA ALA A 179 1.80 10.71 15.01
C ALA A 179 1.04 9.94 16.09
N HIS A 180 -0.19 10.36 16.37
CA HIS A 180 -1.10 9.66 17.27
C HIS A 180 -2.32 9.19 16.52
N ALA A 181 -2.43 7.88 16.33
CA ALA A 181 -3.55 7.25 15.65
C ALA A 181 -4.62 6.76 16.63
N HIS A 182 -5.88 6.88 16.23
CA HIS A 182 -7.04 6.33 16.91
C HIS A 182 -8.07 5.89 15.86
N ALA A 183 -8.81 4.82 16.14
CA ALA A 183 -9.91 4.36 15.29
C ALA A 183 -11.24 4.37 16.03
N ASP A 184 -12.29 4.83 15.38
CA ASP A 184 -13.69 4.64 15.78
C ASP A 184 -14.38 3.73 14.76
N GLY A 185 -14.70 2.50 15.16
CA GLY A 185 -15.12 1.46 14.22
C GLY A 185 -14.05 1.22 13.13
N ARG A 186 -14.35 1.57 11.89
CA ARG A 186 -13.41 1.49 10.74
C ARG A 186 -12.96 2.85 10.23
N ALA A 187 -13.18 3.91 10.99
CA ALA A 187 -12.73 5.26 10.67
C ALA A 187 -11.44 5.56 11.45
N LEU A 188 -10.35 5.86 10.74
CA LEU A 188 -9.05 6.17 11.33
C LEU A 188 -8.84 7.69 11.36
N THR A 189 -8.43 8.19 12.53
CA THR A 189 -7.89 9.56 12.69
C THR A 189 -6.44 9.47 13.13
N VAL A 190 -5.54 10.16 12.42
CA VAL A 190 -4.15 10.36 12.84
C VAL A 190 -3.91 11.84 13.10
N ARG A 191 -3.55 12.19 14.34
CA ARG A 191 -3.11 13.54 14.68
C ARG A 191 -1.60 13.64 14.47
N ARG A 192 -1.15 14.65 13.74
CA ARG A 192 0.27 14.92 13.50
C ARG A 192 0.48 16.42 13.28
N GLY A 193 1.25 17.05 14.17
CA GLY A 193 1.34 18.51 14.23
C GLY A 193 -0.05 19.16 14.35
N PRO A 194 -0.35 20.24 13.60
CA PRO A 194 -1.64 20.91 13.64
C PRO A 194 -2.70 20.21 12.76
N TYR A 195 -2.45 18.99 12.26
CA TYR A 195 -3.33 18.34 11.30
C TYR A 195 -3.97 17.06 11.87
N ARG A 196 -5.20 16.79 11.42
CA ARG A 196 -5.88 15.50 11.52
C ARG A 196 -5.96 14.88 10.13
N ILE A 197 -5.34 13.72 9.97
CA ILE A 197 -5.44 12.88 8.77
C ILE A 197 -6.57 11.89 9.02
N LEU A 198 -7.63 12.00 8.22
CA LEU A 198 -8.84 11.21 8.29
C LEU A 198 -8.82 10.15 7.19
N ALA A 199 -9.15 8.92 7.52
CA ALA A 199 -9.21 7.79 6.60
C ALA A 199 -10.44 6.92 6.86
N ASN A 200 -11.35 6.87 5.89
CA ASN A 200 -12.59 6.10 5.98
C ASN A 200 -12.40 4.69 5.41
N PHE A 201 -12.25 3.69 6.28
CA PHE A 201 -12.27 2.28 5.87
C PHE A 201 -13.63 1.61 6.10
N SER A 202 -14.64 2.35 6.52
CA SER A 202 -15.99 1.84 6.72
C SER A 202 -16.73 1.70 5.38
N GLY A 203 -17.88 1.00 5.40
CA GLY A 203 -18.75 0.87 4.24
C GLY A 203 -19.67 2.07 4.01
N GLU A 204 -19.65 3.06 4.91
CA GLU A 204 -20.59 4.18 4.94
C GLU A 204 -19.86 5.53 4.80
N PRO A 205 -20.52 6.59 4.32
CA PRO A 205 -19.94 7.93 4.32
C PRO A 205 -19.58 8.39 5.75
N TRP A 206 -18.40 9.01 5.91
CA TRP A 206 -17.93 9.52 7.19
C TRP A 206 -17.85 11.06 7.18
N PRO A 207 -18.63 11.78 8.00
CA PRO A 207 -18.67 13.25 7.97
C PRO A 207 -17.31 13.90 8.22
N LEU A 208 -17.01 14.94 7.43
CA LEU A 208 -15.86 15.81 7.64
C LEU A 208 -16.21 16.93 8.62
N ASP A 209 -15.27 17.19 9.53
CA ASP A 209 -15.31 18.32 10.45
C ASP A 209 -14.12 19.25 10.14
N GLY A 210 -14.34 20.21 9.25
CA GLY A 210 -13.34 21.16 8.75
C GLY A 210 -13.16 21.14 7.23
N GLU A 211 -12.46 22.15 6.72
CA GLU A 211 -12.12 22.23 5.29
C GLU A 211 -10.88 21.38 4.99
N PRO A 212 -10.95 20.46 4.00
CA PRO A 212 -9.84 19.57 3.68
C PRO A 212 -8.76 20.26 2.84
N VAL A 213 -7.48 19.90 3.06
CA VAL A 213 -6.34 20.60 2.46
C VAL A 213 -5.42 19.71 1.61
N PRO A 214 -5.46 18.36 1.74
CA PRO A 214 -5.94 17.62 0.56
C PRO A 214 -7.00 16.55 0.86
N THR A 215 -7.68 16.10 -0.19
CA THR A 215 -8.55 14.92 -0.18
C THR A 215 -7.94 13.80 -1.01
N ALA A 216 -8.13 12.56 -0.55
CA ALA A 216 -7.74 11.34 -1.23
C ALA A 216 -9.00 10.54 -1.54
N GLY A 217 -9.35 10.41 -2.81
CA GLY A 217 -10.64 9.83 -3.18
C GLY A 217 -11.78 10.83 -3.06
N GLU A 218 -13.00 10.32 -2.92
CA GLU A 218 -14.20 11.12 -3.13
C GLU A 218 -14.78 11.71 -1.84
N VAL A 219 -15.20 12.97 -1.92
CA VAL A 219 -15.96 13.67 -0.88
C VAL A 219 -17.32 14.08 -1.45
N ARG A 220 -18.41 13.66 -0.81
CA ARG A 220 -19.79 14.00 -1.21
C ARG A 220 -20.54 14.55 -0.02
N ASP A 221 -21.25 15.65 -0.20
CA ASP A 221 -22.12 16.26 0.82
C ASP A 221 -21.42 16.48 2.17
N GLY A 222 -20.14 16.87 2.13
CA GLY A 222 -19.33 17.08 3.34
C GLY A 222 -18.89 15.80 4.05
N ALA A 223 -18.95 14.63 3.40
CA ALA A 223 -18.52 13.35 3.95
C ALA A 223 -17.52 12.63 3.04
N LEU A 224 -16.57 11.93 3.67
CA LEU A 224 -15.64 11.01 3.01
C LEU A 224 -16.39 9.77 2.55
N ALA A 225 -16.35 9.45 1.26
CA ALA A 225 -16.84 8.17 0.76
C ALA A 225 -16.02 6.99 1.35
N PRO A 226 -16.51 5.75 1.27
CA PRO A 226 -15.71 4.56 1.57
C PRO A 226 -14.38 4.58 0.81
N LEU A 227 -13.28 4.24 1.48
CA LEU A 227 -11.91 4.29 0.97
C LEU A 227 -11.41 5.69 0.58
N ALA A 228 -12.06 6.75 1.06
CA ALA A 228 -11.56 8.12 0.95
C ALA A 228 -10.84 8.58 2.23
N GLY A 229 -10.05 9.63 2.09
CA GLY A 229 -9.37 10.31 3.19
C GLY A 229 -9.27 11.80 2.96
N ALA A 230 -8.93 12.53 4.01
CA ALA A 230 -8.67 13.96 3.94
C ALA A 230 -7.69 14.37 5.02
N VAL A 231 -7.07 15.54 4.85
CA VAL A 231 -6.38 16.21 5.95
C VAL A 231 -7.12 17.49 6.28
N VAL A 232 -7.43 17.68 7.56
CA VAL A 232 -8.02 18.91 8.10
C VAL A 232 -7.08 19.49 9.15
N ARG A 233 -7.12 20.82 9.31
CA ARG A 233 -6.39 21.53 10.37
C ARG A 233 -7.16 21.51 11.69
#